data_AF-A0A952AFX1-F1
#
_entry.id   AF-A0A952AFX1-F1
#
_cell.length_a   1.000
_cell.length_b   1.000
_cell.length_c   1.000
_cell.angle_alpha   90.00
_cell.angle_beta   90.00
_cell.angle_gamma   90.00
#
_symmetry.space_group_name_H-M   'P 1'
#
loop_
_entity.id
_entity.type
_entity.pdbx_description
1 polymer ?
#
loop_
_entity_poly.entity_id
_entity_poly.type
_entity_poly.pdbx_seq_one_letter_code
_entity_poly.pdbx_strand_id
1 'polypeptide(L)' 'MALILSVLDKTPQMGVKCFIAPNATIVGNVTMGDECSVWFNAVVRGDVHY' A
#
# COMPACT_ATOMS: atom_id res chain seq x y z
N MET A 1 -6.24 3.49 -11.41
CA MET A 1 -4.86 3.27 -10.93
C MET A 1 -4.96 3.22 -9.43
N ALA A 2 -4.24 2.31 -8.78
CA ALA A 2 -4.31 2.15 -7.33
C ALA A 2 -4.03 3.49 -6.62
N LEU A 3 -4.70 3.74 -5.51
CA LEU A 3 -4.53 4.94 -4.71
C LEU A 3 -3.43 4.70 -3.67
N ILE A 4 -2.30 5.37 -3.81
CA ILE A 4 -1.17 5.30 -2.88
C ILE A 4 -1.02 6.67 -2.23
N LEU A 5 -1.19 6.74 -0.90
CA LEU A 5 -1.16 7.99 -0.15
C LEU A 5 -0.13 7.96 0.97
N SER A 6 0.67 9.01 1.04
CA SER A 6 1.55 9.28 2.18
C SER A 6 0.77 9.89 3.33
N VAL A 7 1.20 9.58 4.57
CA VAL A 7 0.70 10.21 5.79
C VAL A 7 1.92 10.71 6.56
N LEU A 8 1.98 12.02 6.82
CA LEU A 8 3.20 12.68 7.32
C LEU A 8 4.41 12.30 6.43
N ASP A 9 5.52 11.87 7.03
CA ASP A 9 6.73 11.43 6.32
C ASP A 9 6.74 9.92 6.01
N LYS A 10 5.58 9.25 6.07
CA LYS A 10 5.45 7.81 5.80
C LYS A 10 4.75 7.58 4.48
N THR A 11 5.50 7.03 3.52
CA THR A 11 5.02 6.62 2.20
C THR A 11 5.07 5.10 2.10
N PRO A 12 3.99 4.43 1.61
CA PRO A 12 4.01 2.99 1.39
C PRO A 12 5.22 2.53 0.56
N GLN A 13 5.91 1.49 1.01
CA GLN A 13 7.06 0.90 0.34
C GLN A 13 6.66 -0.44 -0.29
N MET A 14 6.99 -0.62 -1.57
CA MET A 14 6.65 -1.82 -2.34
C MET A 14 7.90 -2.65 -2.61
N GLY A 15 7.81 -3.97 -2.37
CA GLY A 15 8.80 -4.93 -2.84
C GLY A 15 8.77 -5.12 -4.36
N VAL A 16 9.67 -5.96 -4.86
CA VAL A 16 9.82 -6.23 -6.28
C VAL A 16 8.66 -7.10 -6.78
N LYS A 17 8.16 -6.83 -7.99
CA LYS A 17 7.06 -7.58 -8.65
C LYS A 17 5.76 -7.66 -7.83
N CYS A 18 5.44 -6.63 -7.04
CA CYS A 18 4.12 -6.59 -6.39
C CYS A 18 2.99 -6.44 -7.42
N PHE A 19 1.88 -7.15 -7.19
CA PHE A 19 0.62 -6.91 -7.89
C PHE A 19 -0.27 -6.00 -7.05
N ILE A 20 -0.68 -4.87 -7.62
CA ILE A 20 -1.64 -3.97 -6.97
C ILE A 20 -2.80 -3.75 -7.93
N ALA A 21 -3.98 -4.22 -7.53
CA ALA A 21 -5.18 -4.07 -8.33
C ALA A 21 -5.48 -2.57 -8.60
N PRO A 22 -5.97 -2.20 -9.80
CA PRO A 22 -6.15 -0.80 -10.20
C PRO A 22 -7.08 0.06 -9.34
N ASN A 23 -7.86 -0.54 -8.43
CA ASN A 23 -8.80 0.12 -7.53
C ASN A 23 -8.51 -0.18 -6.04
N ALA A 24 -7.33 -0.71 -5.71
CA ALA A 24 -6.89 -0.87 -4.34
C ALA A 24 -6.40 0.47 -3.75
N THR A 25 -6.44 0.58 -2.43
CA THR A 25 -5.96 1.74 -1.67
C THR A 25 -4.92 1.33 -0.63
N ILE A 26 -3.75 1.96 -0.64
CA ILE A 26 -2.65 1.72 0.32
C ILE A 26 -2.20 3.05 0.91
N VAL A 27 -2.21 3.18 2.24
CA VAL A 27 -2.04 4.47 2.92
C VAL A 27 -1.07 4.35 4.10
N GLY A 28 -0.15 5.32 4.20
CA GLY A 28 0.68 5.55 5.38
C GLY A 28 1.87 4.59 5.50
N ASN A 29 2.17 4.17 6.74
CA ASN A 29 3.33 3.35 7.07
C ASN A 29 3.08 1.87 6.73
N VAL A 30 3.14 1.53 5.45
CA VAL A 30 2.98 0.17 4.92
C VAL A 30 4.27 -0.27 4.25
N THR A 31 4.74 -1.48 4.57
CA THR A 31 5.84 -2.14 3.85
C THR A 31 5.33 -3.45 3.28
N MET A 32 5.40 -3.60 1.96
CA MET A 32 5.11 -4.85 1.26
C MET A 32 6.42 -5.59 0.95
N GLY A 33 6.42 -6.91 1.13
CA GLY A 33 7.53 -7.76 0.68
C GLY A 33 7.50 -8.01 -0.83
N ASP A 34 8.49 -8.73 -1.34
CA ASP A 34 8.55 -9.15 -2.74
C ASP A 34 7.35 -10.05 -3.10
N GLU A 35 6.88 -9.93 -4.34
CA GLU A 35 5.80 -10.75 -4.93
C GLU A 35 4.46 -10.71 -4.15
N CYS A 36 4.27 -9.70 -3.28
CA CYS A 36 3.01 -9.49 -2.58
C CYS A 36 1.90 -9.02 -3.54
N SER A 37 0.66 -9.39 -3.23
CA SER A 37 -0.51 -9.03 -4.03
C SER A 37 -1.59 -8.34 -3.19
N VAL A 38 -2.07 -7.18 -3.64
CA VAL A 38 -3.24 -6.49 -3.10
C VAL A 38 -4.35 -6.49 -4.16
N TRP A 39 -5.47 -7.12 -3.84
CA TRP A 39 -6.54 -7.40 -4.80
C TRP A 39 -7.62 -6.32 -4.80
N PHE A 40 -8.55 -6.45 -5.75
CA PHE A 40 -9.55 -5.43 -6.05
C PHE A 40 -10.35 -4.99 -4.80
N ASN A 41 -10.54 -3.67 -4.67
CA ASN A 41 -11.25 -3.01 -3.55
C ASN A 41 -10.62 -3.18 -2.16
N ALA A 42 -9.43 -3.78 -2.04
CA ALA A 42 -8.75 -3.86 -0.75
C ALA A 42 -8.27 -2.48 -0.27
N VAL A 43 -8.32 -2.28 1.05
CA VAL A 43 -7.79 -1.09 1.73
C VAL A 43 -6.77 -1.53 2.78
N VAL A 44 -5.52 -1.12 2.59
CA VAL A 44 -4.43 -1.32 3.56
C VAL A 44 -4.05 0.04 4.12
N ARG A 45 -4.36 0.28 5.39
CA ARG A 45 -4.24 1.61 6.01
C ARG A 45 -3.42 1.54 7.30
N GLY A 46 -2.21 2.06 7.26
CA GLY A 46 -1.25 2.12 8.38
C GLY A 46 -1.00 3.55 8.83
N ASP A 47 -2.00 4.21 9.41
CA ASP A 47 -1.99 5.66 9.73
C ASP A 47 -2.24 5.99 11.22
N VAL A 48 -2.37 4.99 12.12
CA VAL A 48 -2.80 5.23 13.52
C VAL A 48 -1.71 5.01 14.58
N HIS A 49 -0.78 4.06 14.42
CA HIS A 49 0.16 3.65 15.48
C HIS A 49 1.63 3.80 15.04
N TYR A 50 2.46 4.36 15.94
CA TYR A 50 3.90 4.58 15.82
C TYR A 50 4.70 3.69 16.76
#